data_AF-A0A820LYB8-F1
#
_entry.id   AF-A0A820LYB8-F1
#
_cell.length_a   1.000
_cell.length_b   1.000
_cell.length_c   1.000
_cell.angle_alpha   90.00
_cell.angle_beta   90.00
_cell.angle_gamma   90.00
#
_symmetry.space_group_name_H-M   'P 1'
#
loop_
_entity.id
_entity.type
_entity.pdbx_description
1 polymer ?
#
loop_
_entity_poly.entity_id
_entity_poly.type
_entity_poly.pdbx_seq_one_letter_code
_entity_poly.pdbx_strand_id
1 'polypeptide(L)' 'QLTMAPIQQKLIDRSILTNDEIDYINKYHEKVYETLSVEMKKQGVQPSLLKWLEINTKPL' A
#
# COMPACT_ATOMS: atom_id res chain seq x y z
N GLN A 1 -12.01 -8.31 0.57
CA GLN A 1 -11.96 -6.87 0.21
C GLN A 1 -11.70 -6.76 -1.28
N LEU A 2 -12.47 -5.92 -1.99
CA LEU A 2 -12.41 -5.79 -3.45
C LEU A 2 -11.49 -4.63 -3.90
N THR A 3 -11.45 -3.53 -3.13
CA THR A 3 -10.64 -2.33 -3.45
C THR A 3 -9.15 -2.56 -3.21
N MET A 4 -8.32 -2.20 -4.18
CA MET A 4 -6.85 -2.30 -4.15
C MET A 4 -6.22 -0.94 -4.43
N ALA A 5 -6.10 -0.11 -3.39
CA ALA A 5 -5.44 1.20 -3.47
C ALA A 5 -4.75 1.52 -2.14
N PRO A 6 -3.55 2.13 -2.13
CA PRO A 6 -2.88 2.50 -0.89
C PRO A 6 -3.69 3.49 -0.05
N ILE A 7 -3.58 3.39 1.27
CA ILE A 7 -4.14 4.37 2.22
C ILE A 7 -3.08 5.45 2.47
N GLN A 8 -3.47 6.72 2.42
CA GLN A 8 -2.55 7.84 2.59
C GLN A 8 -2.03 7.93 4.04
N GLN A 9 -0.79 7.50 4.25
CA GLN A 9 -0.16 7.42 5.58
C GLN A 9 -0.02 8.77 6.28
N LYS A 10 0.14 9.87 5.52
CA LYS A 10 0.27 11.23 6.09
C LYS A 10 -0.98 11.72 6.83
N LEU A 11 -2.11 11.05 6.63
CA LEU A 11 -3.39 11.39 7.26
C LEU A 11 -3.72 10.44 8.42
N ILE A 12 -2.81 9.55 8.80
CA ILE A 12 -3.00 8.58 9.87
C ILE A 12 -2.26 9.07 11.11
N ASP A 13 -3.03 9.41 12.15
CA ASP A 13 -2.48 9.56 13.49
C ASP A 13 -2.31 8.17 14.10
N ARG A 14 -1.07 7.72 14.28
CA ARG A 14 -0.76 6.39 14.83
C ARG A 14 -1.07 6.29 16.32
N SER A 15 -1.15 7.42 17.03
CA SER A 15 -1.36 7.43 18.49
C SER A 15 -2.77 6.99 18.91
N ILE A 16 -3.72 7.03 17.97
CA ILE A 16 -5.12 6.62 18.19
C ILE A 16 -5.44 5.21 17.68
N LEU A 17 -4.45 4.51 17.12
CA LEU A 17 -4.61 3.15 16.59
C LEU A 17 -4.12 2.10 17.57
N THR A 18 -4.80 0.97 17.58
CA THR A 18 -4.33 -0.26 18.23
C THR A 18 -3.25 -0.94 17.36
N ASN A 19 -2.47 -1.83 17.98
CA ASN A 19 -1.47 -2.62 17.23
C ASN A 19 -2.15 -3.50 16.16
N ASP A 20 -3.34 -4.03 16.43
CA ASP A 20 -4.07 -4.86 15.47
C ASP A 20 -4.50 -4.06 14.24
N GLU A 21 -4.91 -2.80 14.42
CA GLU A 21 -5.26 -1.90 13.31
C GLU A 21 -4.02 -1.50 12.49
N ILE A 22 -2.89 -1.26 13.16
CA ILE A 22 -1.61 -1.01 12.48
C ILE A 22 -1.21 -2.24 11.64
N ASP A 23 -1.26 -3.43 12.24
CA ASP A 23 -0.94 -4.68 11.55
C ASP A 23 -1.89 -4.96 10.39
N TYR A 24 -3.18 -4.62 10.55
CA TYR A 24 -4.15 -4.72 9.47
C TYR A 24 -3.76 -3.83 8.28
N ILE A 25 -3.40 -2.56 8.51
CA ILE A 25 -2.99 -1.64 7.45
C ILE A 25 -1.70 -2.10 6.79
N ASN A 26 -0.73 -2.59 7.56
CA ASN A 26 0.53 -3.13 7.05
C ASN A 26 0.30 -4.30 6.09
N LYS A 27 -0.50 -5.29 6.52
CA LYS A 27 -0.87 -6.46 5.69
C LYS A 27 -1.69 -6.05 4.46
N TYR A 28 -2.56 -5.04 4.59
CA TYR A 28 -3.30 -4.51 3.46
C TYR A 28 -2.36 -3.87 2.42
N HIS A 29 -1.43 -3.03 2.86
CA HIS A 29 -0.45 -2.39 1.99
C HIS A 29 0.48 -3.41 1.30
N GLU A 30 0.94 -4.44 2.01
CA GLU A 30 1.68 -5.56 1.43
C GLU A 30 0.89 -6.22 0.29
N LYS A 31 -0.37 -6.60 0.55
CA LYS A 31 -1.24 -7.19 -0.46
C LYS A 31 -1.48 -6.27 -1.67
N VAL A 32 -1.66 -4.96 -1.44
CA VAL A 32 -1.80 -3.95 -2.50
C VAL A 32 -0.56 -3.91 -3.37
N TYR A 33 0.62 -3.86 -2.76
CA TYR A 33 1.89 -3.84 -3.49
C TYR A 33 2.10 -5.10 -4.32
N GLU A 34 1.94 -6.29 -3.71
CA GLU A 34 2.14 -7.57 -4.38
C GLU A 34 1.22 -7.73 -5.59
N THR A 35 -0.05 -7.38 -5.44
CA THR A 35 -1.05 -7.53 -6.51
C THR A 35 -0.81 -6.52 -7.64
N LEU A 36 -0.70 -5.23 -7.30
CA LEU A 36 -0.62 -4.19 -8.31
C LEU A 36 0.74 -4.12 -8.98
N SER A 37 1.85 -4.39 -8.28
CA SER A 37 3.19 -4.37 -8.88
C SER A 37 3.33 -5.41 -10.00
N VAL A 38 2.72 -6.58 -9.85
CA VAL A 38 2.70 -7.62 -10.89
C VAL A 38 1.91 -7.14 -12.10
N GLU A 39 0.71 -6.59 -11.88
CA GLU A 39 -0.16 -6.12 -12.95
C GLU A 39 0.45 -4.93 -13.71
N MET A 40 1.04 -3.98 -12.99
CA MET A 40 1.72 -2.82 -13.54
C MET A 40 2.93 -3.18 -14.41
N LYS A 41 3.70 -4.19 -14.00
CA LYS A 41 4.81 -4.73 -14.82
C LYS A 41 4.29 -5.36 -16.10
N LYS A 42 3.17 -6.11 -16.05
CA LYS A 42 2.53 -6.69 -17.23
C LYS A 42 2.03 -5.63 -18.20
N GLN A 43 1.46 -4.54 -17.69
CA GLN A 43 0.96 -3.42 -18.50
C GLN A 43 2.07 -2.48 -18.99
N GLY A 44 3.33 -2.68 -18.57
CA GLY A 44 4.46 -1.85 -19.00
C GLY A 44 4.36 -0.39 -18.53
N VAL A 45 3.78 -0.13 -17.36
CA VAL A 45 3.66 1.24 -16.84
C VAL A 45 5.02 1.85 -16.55
N GLN A 46 5.07 3.19 -16.45
CA GLN A 46 6.31 3.90 -16.17
C GLN A 46 6.94 3.46 -14.83
N PRO A 47 8.29 3.28 -14.77
CA PRO A 47 8.98 2.89 -13.53
C PRO A 47 8.74 3.83 -12.35
N SER A 48 8.50 5.12 -12.62
CA SER A 48 8.14 6.13 -11.61
C SER A 48 6.85 5.78 -10.87
N LEU A 49 5.88 5.18 -11.55
CA LEU A 49 4.60 4.81 -10.96
C LEU A 49 4.73 3.56 -10.07
N LEU A 50 5.56 2.59 -10.46
CA LEU A 50 5.88 1.44 -9.61
C LEU A 50 6.61 1.88 -8.33
N LYS A 51 7.56 2.81 -8.45
CA LYS A 51 8.26 3.41 -7.31
C LYS A 51 7.29 4.20 -6.41
N TRP A 52 6.33 4.90 -6.99
CA TRP A 52 5.28 5.57 -6.23
C TRP A 52 4.45 4.55 -5.43
N LEU A 53 4.06 3.44 -6.03
CA LEU A 53 3.32 2.38 -5.35
C LEU A 53 4.12 1.86 -4.15
N GLU A 54 5.38 1.46 -4.36
CA GLU A 54 6.28 0.95 -3.31
C GLU A 54 6.37 1.89 -2.10
N ILE A 55 6.49 3.21 -2.35
CA ILE A 55 6.59 4.22 -1.29
C ILE A 55 5.29 4.32 -0.49
N ASN A 56 4.14 4.29 -1.17
CA ASN A 56 2.84 4.51 -0.53
C ASN A 56 2.27 3.24 0.13
N THR A 57 2.81 2.06 -0.18
CA THR A 57 2.47 0.79 0.46
C THR A 57 3.50 0.34 1.50
N LYS A 58 4.33 1.25 2.03
CA LYS A 58 5.21 0.90 3.15
C LYS A 58 4.37 0.63 4.42
N PRO A 59 4.90 -0.19 5.34
CA PRO A 59 4.32 -0.29 6.69
C PRO A 59 4.22 1.08 7.36
N LEU A 60 3.23 1.23 8.24
CA LEU A 60 3.04 2.39 9.13
C LEU A 60 4.06 2.37 10.28
#